data_AF-A0AAU1U6Z6-F1
#
_entry.id   AF-A0AAU1U6Z6-F1
#
_cell.length_a   1.000
_cell.length_b   1.000
_cell.length_c   1.000
_cell.angle_alpha   90.00
_cell.angle_beta   90.00
_cell.angle_gamma   90.00
#
_symmetry.space_group_name_H-M   'P 1'
#
loop_
_entity.id
_entity.type
_entity.pdbx_description
1 polymer ?
#
loop_
_entity_poly.entity_id
_entity_poly.type
_entity_poly.pdbx_seq_one_letter_code
_entity_poly.pdbx_strand_id
1 'polypeptide(L)'
;MVITGAAELLAAWEAGLGEAPVGRALLLHRTARPDVGAERLPALPVGEREADLFALRRALFGERMQVRLACGACGEDMEFDLDAGELAGSLGGRGETAVRVQQDGWDVEFRLPGVADLTAATRAADPRSALLARCLVSAVRDGTAVTAGELPAPVQRRIVEAVEAADPGADLALNVACPECGQATRAELDIATYLWTELDAWARDVLLDVHLLATAYGWSEPEILALSPTRRRYYLELCADV
;
A
#
# COMPACT_ATOMS: atom_id res chain seq x y z
N MET A 1 13.57 -12.06 1.81
CA MET A 1 14.58 -11.76 0.77
C MET A 1 13.93 -10.81 -0.20
N VAL A 2 14.15 -9.49 -0.04
CA VAL A 2 13.62 -8.45 -0.95
C VAL A 2 13.99 -8.82 -2.38
N ILE A 3 13.09 -8.67 -3.36
CA ILE A 3 13.44 -8.85 -4.78
C ILE A 3 14.73 -8.07 -5.06
N THR A 4 15.80 -8.77 -5.45
CA THR A 4 17.15 -8.17 -5.54
C THR A 4 17.61 -7.95 -6.98
N GLY A 5 16.87 -8.42 -7.99
CA GLY A 5 17.23 -8.30 -9.40
C GLY A 5 16.14 -7.70 -10.31
N ALA A 6 16.55 -7.00 -11.36
CA ALA A 6 15.65 -6.42 -12.35
C ALA A 6 14.74 -7.46 -13.03
N ALA A 7 15.24 -8.68 -13.26
CA ALA A 7 14.45 -9.77 -13.85
C ALA A 7 13.27 -10.20 -12.95
N GLU A 8 13.50 -10.33 -11.65
CA GLU A 8 12.45 -10.68 -10.68
C GLU A 8 11.38 -9.57 -10.59
N LEU A 9 11.81 -8.31 -10.63
CA LEU A 9 10.89 -7.17 -10.60
C LEU A 9 10.08 -7.05 -11.88
N LEU A 10 10.68 -7.32 -13.06
CA LEU A 10 9.96 -7.43 -14.32
C LEU A 10 8.95 -8.57 -14.30
N ALA A 11 9.29 -9.73 -13.75
CA ALA A 11 8.34 -10.85 -13.62
C ALA A 11 7.14 -10.50 -12.72
N ALA A 12 7.37 -9.75 -11.63
CA ALA A 12 6.30 -9.26 -10.76
C ALA A 12 5.40 -8.24 -11.48
N TRP A 13 5.98 -7.33 -12.27
CA TRP A 13 5.23 -6.40 -13.12
C TRP A 13 4.43 -7.14 -14.20
N GLU A 14 5.03 -8.09 -14.91
CA GLU A 14 4.35 -8.84 -15.96
C GLU A 14 3.15 -9.61 -15.41
N ALA A 15 3.30 -10.25 -14.25
CA ALA A 15 2.21 -10.95 -13.57
C ALA A 15 1.04 -10.04 -13.19
N GLY A 16 1.26 -8.73 -13.02
CA GLY A 16 0.21 -7.77 -12.65
C GLY A 16 -0.48 -7.07 -13.83
N LEU A 17 -0.02 -7.27 -15.07
CA LEU A 17 -0.62 -6.64 -16.25
C LEU A 17 -2.10 -7.01 -16.42
N GLY A 18 -2.44 -8.29 -16.20
CA GLY A 18 -3.81 -8.81 -16.29
C GLY A 18 -4.64 -8.67 -15.01
N GLU A 19 -4.06 -8.16 -13.93
CA GLU A 19 -4.71 -8.07 -12.63
C GLU A 19 -5.51 -6.78 -12.46
N ALA A 20 -6.60 -6.86 -11.70
CA ALA A 20 -7.31 -5.69 -11.19
C ALA A 20 -6.46 -4.96 -10.13
N PRO A 21 -6.76 -3.70 -9.77
CA PRO A 21 -5.97 -2.94 -8.79
C PRO A 21 -5.70 -3.68 -7.47
N VAL A 22 -6.68 -4.41 -6.94
CA VAL A 22 -6.52 -5.23 -5.72
C VAL A 22 -5.51 -6.37 -5.91
N GLY A 23 -5.51 -7.01 -7.09
CA GLY A 23 -4.55 -8.06 -7.42
C GLY A 23 -3.13 -7.53 -7.56
N ARG A 24 -2.97 -6.35 -8.18
CA ARG A 24 -1.68 -5.62 -8.25
C ARG A 24 -1.17 -5.23 -6.87
N ALA A 25 -2.04 -4.73 -5.99
CA ALA A 25 -1.67 -4.42 -4.61
C ALA A 25 -1.15 -5.67 -3.86
N LEU A 26 -1.79 -6.84 -4.05
CA LEU A 26 -1.33 -8.09 -3.46
C LEU A 26 0.00 -8.58 -4.04
N LEU A 27 0.23 -8.40 -5.35
CA LEU A 27 1.51 -8.67 -5.99
C LEU A 27 2.63 -7.82 -5.39
N LEU A 28 2.40 -6.51 -5.25
CA LEU A 28 3.35 -5.59 -4.62
C LEU A 28 3.60 -5.96 -3.17
N HIS A 29 2.56 -6.32 -2.40
CA HIS A 29 2.72 -6.72 -1.01
C HIS A 29 3.51 -8.03 -0.86
N ARG A 30 3.33 -9.00 -1.76
CA ARG A 30 4.18 -10.21 -1.83
C ARG A 30 5.64 -9.88 -2.10
N THR A 31 5.90 -8.92 -2.99
CA THR A 31 7.25 -8.43 -3.27
C THR A 31 7.88 -7.76 -2.03
N ALA A 32 7.08 -7.02 -1.26
CA ALA A 32 7.52 -6.37 -0.03
C ALA A 32 7.77 -7.37 1.12
N ARG A 33 6.95 -8.42 1.23
CA ARG A 33 6.97 -9.43 2.31
C ARG A 33 7.09 -10.87 1.78
N PRO A 34 8.21 -11.20 1.10
CA PRO A 34 8.41 -12.53 0.51
C PRO A 34 8.60 -13.64 1.56
N ASP A 35 8.81 -13.27 2.82
CA ASP A 35 8.87 -14.17 3.98
C ASP A 35 7.47 -14.57 4.51
N VAL A 36 6.42 -13.85 4.11
CA VAL A 36 5.04 -14.11 4.54
C VAL A 36 4.30 -14.87 3.43
N GLY A 37 3.61 -15.95 3.80
CA GLY A 37 2.76 -16.72 2.89
C GLY A 37 1.69 -15.85 2.23
N ALA A 38 1.47 -16.04 0.93
CA ALA A 38 0.55 -15.23 0.13
C ALA A 38 -0.89 -15.25 0.66
N GLU A 39 -1.29 -16.34 1.29
CA GLU A 39 -2.60 -16.53 1.93
C GLU A 39 -2.79 -15.71 3.21
N ARG A 40 -1.69 -15.29 3.85
CA ARG A 40 -1.71 -14.52 5.10
C ARG A 40 -1.70 -13.01 4.86
N LEU A 41 -1.10 -12.55 3.77
CA LEU A 41 -0.98 -11.12 3.45
C LEU A 41 -2.32 -10.37 3.47
N PRO A 42 -3.42 -10.89 2.88
CA PRO A 42 -4.70 -10.19 2.92
C PRO A 42 -5.32 -10.05 4.32
N ALA A 43 -4.84 -10.82 5.30
CA ALA A 43 -5.30 -10.77 6.68
C ALA A 43 -4.44 -9.87 7.58
N LEU A 44 -3.30 -9.37 7.10
CA LEU A 44 -2.52 -8.37 7.81
C LEU A 44 -3.33 -7.06 7.93
N PRO A 45 -3.14 -6.28 9.02
CA PRO A 45 -3.74 -4.96 9.16
C PRO A 45 -3.50 -4.10 7.93
N VAL A 46 -4.47 -3.26 7.57
CA VAL A 46 -4.36 -2.42 6.37
C VAL A 46 -3.16 -1.48 6.49
N GLY A 47 -2.93 -0.82 7.62
CA GLY A 47 -1.78 0.06 7.76
C GLY A 47 -0.44 -0.67 7.77
N GLU A 48 -0.38 -1.94 8.17
CA GLU A 48 0.84 -2.77 7.99
C GLU A 48 1.13 -2.97 6.50
N ARG A 49 0.11 -3.28 5.68
CA ARG A 49 0.26 -3.32 4.22
C ARG A 49 0.74 -1.98 3.68
N GLU A 50 0.12 -0.86 4.07
CA GLU A 50 0.53 0.46 3.59
C GLU A 50 2.01 0.72 3.91
N ALA A 51 2.43 0.48 5.15
CA ALA A 51 3.82 0.64 5.58
C ALA A 51 4.79 -0.25 4.78
N ASP A 52 4.43 -1.51 4.52
CA ASP A 52 5.21 -2.43 3.69
C ASP A 52 5.37 -1.90 2.26
N LEU A 53 4.31 -1.32 1.68
CA LEU A 53 4.34 -0.77 0.32
C LEU A 53 5.16 0.52 0.24
N PHE A 54 5.09 1.41 1.24
CA PHE A 54 5.99 2.57 1.30
C PHE A 54 7.45 2.13 1.45
N ALA A 55 7.73 1.12 2.28
CA ALA A 55 9.07 0.58 2.45
C ALA A 55 9.61 -0.04 1.15
N LEU A 56 8.79 -0.81 0.43
CA LEU A 56 9.14 -1.35 -0.87
C LEU A 56 9.40 -0.24 -1.89
N ARG A 57 8.50 0.75 -1.98
CA ARG A 57 8.65 1.90 -2.87
C ARG A 57 9.97 2.60 -2.61
N ARG A 58 10.30 2.86 -1.34
CA ARG A 58 11.57 3.48 -0.94
C ARG A 58 12.77 2.66 -1.38
N ALA A 59 12.72 1.34 -1.22
CA ALA A 59 13.82 0.46 -1.62
C ALA A 59 14.03 0.44 -3.15
N LEU A 60 12.96 0.59 -3.94
CA LEU A 60 13.01 0.55 -5.41
C LEU A 60 13.35 1.90 -6.04
N PHE A 61 12.74 2.99 -5.57
CA PHE A 61 12.74 4.30 -6.24
C PHE A 61 13.30 5.43 -5.39
N GLY A 62 13.71 5.14 -4.16
CA GLY A 62 14.28 6.12 -3.22
C GLY A 62 13.22 6.85 -2.38
N GLU A 63 13.68 7.85 -1.63
CA GLU A 63 12.90 8.45 -0.54
C GLU A 63 11.85 9.44 -1.02
N ARG A 64 12.13 10.22 -2.07
CA ARG A 64 11.26 11.31 -2.52
C ARG A 64 10.14 10.81 -3.43
N MET A 65 8.89 11.12 -3.10
CA MET A 65 7.67 10.87 -3.89
C MET A 65 7.16 12.19 -4.45
N GLN A 66 7.10 12.31 -5.77
CA GLN A 66 6.42 13.44 -6.38
C GLN A 66 4.94 13.10 -6.53
N VAL A 67 4.06 13.89 -5.90
CA VAL A 67 2.61 13.68 -5.92
C VAL A 67 1.94 14.86 -6.60
N ARG A 68 0.94 14.54 -7.43
CA ARG A 68 0.10 15.52 -8.13
C ARG A 68 -1.35 15.34 -7.73
N LEU A 69 -2.03 16.44 -7.41
CA LEU A 69 -3.48 16.45 -7.20
C LEU A 69 -4.09 17.82 -7.51
N ALA A 70 -5.35 17.83 -7.93
CA ALA A 70 -6.09 19.06 -8.18
C ALA A 70 -6.67 19.63 -6.89
N CYS A 71 -6.61 20.96 -6.72
CA CYS A 71 -7.22 21.64 -5.59
C CYS A 71 -8.75 21.49 -5.62
N GLY A 72 -9.34 21.01 -4.53
CA GLY A 72 -10.80 20.85 -4.44
C GLY A 72 -11.60 22.16 -4.46
N ALA A 73 -10.95 23.30 -4.22
CA ALA A 73 -11.61 24.61 -4.18
C ALA A 73 -11.52 25.39 -5.50
N CYS A 74 -10.34 25.44 -6.13
CA CYS A 74 -10.11 26.24 -7.35
C CYS A 74 -9.85 25.39 -8.61
N GLY A 75 -9.58 24.09 -8.47
CA GLY A 75 -9.33 23.17 -9.58
C GLY A 75 -7.90 23.20 -10.12
N GLU A 76 -7.02 24.07 -9.62
CA GLU A 76 -5.63 24.14 -10.09
C GLU A 76 -4.83 22.88 -9.71
N ASP A 77 -3.95 22.46 -10.60
CA ASP A 77 -3.02 21.36 -10.36
C ASP A 77 -1.95 21.76 -9.33
N MET A 78 -1.74 20.88 -8.35
CA MET A 78 -0.72 21.04 -7.32
C MET A 78 0.28 19.90 -7.42
N GLU A 79 1.57 20.25 -7.33
CA GLU A 79 2.68 19.29 -7.28
C GLU A 79 3.50 19.53 -6.01
N PHE A 80 3.81 18.45 -5.30
CA PHE A 80 4.65 18.51 -4.10
C PHE A 80 5.41 17.21 -3.89
N ASP A 81 6.49 17.30 -3.14
CA ASP A 81 7.31 16.16 -2.75
C ASP A 81 6.88 15.67 -1.36
N LEU A 82 6.75 14.35 -1.22
CA LEU A 82 6.59 13.66 0.06
C LEU A 82 7.82 12.79 0.33
N ASP A 83 8.13 12.56 1.60
CA ASP A 83 9.14 11.58 2.01
C ASP A 83 8.48 10.24 2.35
N ALA A 84 8.79 9.21 1.57
CA ALA A 84 8.24 7.86 1.76
C ALA A 84 8.66 7.24 3.08
N GLY A 85 9.85 7.60 3.60
CA GLY A 85 10.36 7.12 4.89
C GLY A 85 9.63 7.76 6.07
N GLU A 86 9.40 9.07 6.02
CA GLU A 86 8.58 9.77 7.02
C GLU A 86 7.14 9.26 7.02
N LEU A 87 6.54 9.06 5.85
CA LEU A 87 5.21 8.46 5.73
C LEU A 87 5.19 7.05 6.32
N ALA A 88 6.09 6.15 5.90
CA ALA A 88 6.16 4.80 6.45
C ALA A 88 6.30 4.79 7.99
N GLY A 89 7.13 5.68 8.54
CA GLY A 89 7.33 5.81 9.98
C GLY A 89 6.09 6.34 10.73
N SER A 90 5.33 7.24 10.10
CA SER A 90 4.08 7.78 10.69
C SER A 90 2.91 6.80 10.62
N LEU A 91 2.94 5.86 9.67
CA LEU A 91 1.85 4.90 9.41
C LEU A 91 2.04 3.56 10.13
N GLY A 92 3.26 3.27 10.58
CA GLY A 92 3.55 2.06 11.33
C GLY A 92 2.73 2.00 12.62
N GLY A 93 1.74 1.11 12.66
CA GLY A 93 1.06 0.73 13.90
C GLY A 93 2.07 0.20 14.93
N ARG A 94 1.68 0.15 16.20
CA ARG A 94 2.58 -0.30 17.30
C ARG A 94 2.88 -1.81 17.29
N GLY A 95 2.69 -2.48 16.15
CA GLY A 95 2.66 -3.93 16.02
C GLY A 95 1.42 -4.57 16.66
N GLU A 96 0.41 -3.76 16.98
CA GLU A 96 -0.88 -4.26 17.46
C GLU A 96 -1.61 -4.96 16.31
N THR A 97 -2.24 -6.09 16.60
CA THR A 97 -3.08 -6.83 15.63
C THR A 97 -4.54 -6.88 16.06
N ALA A 98 -4.82 -6.44 17.29
CA ALA A 98 -6.15 -6.34 17.87
C ALA A 98 -6.15 -5.25 18.95
N VAL A 99 -7.34 -4.69 19.19
CA VAL A 99 -7.60 -3.72 20.25
C VAL A 99 -8.57 -4.33 21.26
N ARG A 100 -8.43 -3.89 22.52
CA ARG A 100 -9.36 -4.24 23.60
C ARG A 100 -10.09 -3.00 24.09
N VAL A 101 -11.41 -3.09 24.13
CA VAL A 101 -12.30 -2.01 24.56
C VAL A 101 -13.06 -2.45 25.80
N GLN A 102 -12.95 -1.67 26.87
CA GLN A 102 -13.71 -1.85 28.10
C GLN A 102 -14.56 -0.60 28.39
N GLN A 103 -15.88 -0.76 28.49
CA GLN A 103 -16.82 0.34 28.72
C GLN A 103 -18.15 -0.18 29.30
N ASP A 104 -18.64 0.39 30.40
CA ASP A 104 -19.99 0.14 30.94
C ASP A 104 -20.37 -1.36 31.03
N GLY A 105 -19.46 -2.19 31.55
CA GLY A 105 -19.64 -3.65 31.69
C GLY A 105 -19.34 -4.47 30.42
N TRP A 106 -18.98 -3.81 29.32
CA TRP A 106 -18.50 -4.44 28.09
C TRP A 106 -16.99 -4.68 28.14
N ASP A 107 -16.58 -5.84 27.65
CA ASP A 107 -15.20 -6.20 27.34
C ASP A 107 -15.17 -6.81 25.94
N VAL A 108 -14.53 -6.11 25.02
CA VAL A 108 -14.52 -6.45 23.59
C VAL A 108 -13.10 -6.55 23.10
N GLU A 109 -12.78 -7.66 22.46
CA GLU A 109 -11.54 -7.84 21.69
C GLU A 109 -11.87 -7.81 20.20
N PHE A 110 -11.21 -6.91 19.48
CA PHE A 110 -11.48 -6.65 18.08
C PHE A 110 -10.17 -6.66 17.28
N ARG A 111 -10.05 -7.56 16.30
CA ARG A 111 -8.89 -7.64 15.43
C ARG A 111 -8.88 -6.46 14.46
N LEU A 112 -7.70 -5.90 14.18
CA LEU A 112 -7.56 -4.88 13.14
C LEU A 112 -7.99 -5.45 11.77
N PRO A 113 -8.79 -4.72 10.98
CA PRO A 113 -9.21 -5.17 9.67
C PRO A 113 -8.03 -5.39 8.72
N GLY A 114 -8.09 -6.47 7.94
CA GLY A 114 -7.23 -6.66 6.78
C GLY A 114 -7.96 -6.40 5.46
N VAL A 115 -7.23 -6.41 4.35
CA VAL A 115 -7.79 -6.20 3.00
C VAL A 115 -8.84 -7.25 2.64
N ALA A 116 -8.68 -8.49 3.10
CA ALA A 116 -9.66 -9.55 2.91
C ALA A 116 -10.99 -9.22 3.60
N ASP A 117 -10.94 -8.57 4.77
CA ASP A 117 -12.14 -8.17 5.50
C ASP A 117 -12.88 -7.04 4.79
N LEU A 118 -12.15 -6.02 4.34
CA LEU A 118 -12.72 -4.92 3.55
C LEU A 118 -13.33 -5.42 2.23
N THR A 119 -12.62 -6.31 1.53
CA THR A 119 -13.09 -6.90 0.27
C THR A 119 -14.34 -7.76 0.47
N ALA A 120 -14.41 -8.50 1.58
CA ALA A 120 -15.60 -9.28 1.90
C ALA A 120 -16.77 -8.38 2.33
N ALA A 121 -16.50 -7.36 3.16
CA ALA A 121 -17.51 -6.45 3.68
C ALA A 121 -18.20 -5.62 2.59
N THR A 122 -17.45 -5.15 1.58
CA THR A 122 -17.99 -4.38 0.45
C THR A 122 -19.02 -5.13 -0.40
N ARG A 123 -19.06 -6.46 -0.30
CA ARG A 123 -20.05 -7.32 -0.99
C ARG A 123 -21.33 -7.54 -0.18
N ALA A 124 -21.35 -7.13 1.08
CA ALA A 124 -22.51 -7.29 1.95
C ALA A 124 -23.51 -6.13 1.76
N ALA A 125 -24.79 -6.39 2.08
CA ALA A 125 -25.82 -5.35 2.05
C ALA A 125 -25.57 -4.25 3.10
N ASP A 126 -24.98 -4.62 4.24
CA ASP A 126 -24.49 -3.70 5.26
C ASP A 126 -22.99 -3.97 5.50
N PRO A 127 -22.10 -3.27 4.76
CA PRO A 127 -20.66 -3.44 4.89
C PRO A 127 -20.13 -3.17 6.29
N ARG A 128 -20.72 -2.21 7.03
CA ARG A 128 -20.25 -1.85 8.37
C ARG A 128 -20.53 -2.97 9.35
N SER A 129 -21.76 -3.50 9.38
CA SER A 129 -22.11 -4.61 10.25
C SER A 129 -21.35 -5.88 9.87
N ALA A 130 -21.12 -6.13 8.57
CA ALA A 130 -20.31 -7.24 8.11
C ALA A 130 -18.86 -7.14 8.58
N LEU A 131 -18.24 -5.95 8.47
CA LEU A 131 -16.88 -5.74 8.94
C LEU A 131 -16.77 -5.91 10.47
N LEU A 132 -17.71 -5.33 11.22
CA LEU A 132 -17.78 -5.48 12.67
C LEU A 132 -17.84 -6.96 13.08
N ALA A 133 -18.72 -7.74 12.44
CA ALA A 133 -18.86 -9.16 12.74
C ALA A 133 -17.62 -9.98 12.37
N ARG A 134 -16.93 -9.64 11.27
CA ARG A 134 -15.74 -10.37 10.79
C ARG A 134 -14.48 -10.14 11.61
N CYS A 135 -14.37 -8.95 12.18
CA CYS A 135 -13.19 -8.53 12.95
C CYS A 135 -13.39 -8.71 14.46
N LEU A 136 -14.63 -8.93 14.93
CA LEU A 136 -14.89 -9.24 16.33
C LEU A 136 -14.29 -10.60 16.72
N VAL A 137 -13.39 -10.59 17.72
CA VAL A 137 -12.79 -11.80 18.30
C VAL A 137 -13.63 -12.28 19.47
N SER A 138 -13.97 -11.36 20.39
CA SER A 138 -14.86 -11.64 21.50
C SER A 138 -15.61 -10.38 21.94
N ALA A 139 -16.84 -10.55 22.42
CA ALA A 139 -17.59 -9.53 23.13
C ALA A 139 -18.27 -10.15 24.34
N VAL A 140 -18.06 -9.54 25.50
CA VAL A 140 -18.64 -9.95 26.77
C VAL A 140 -19.32 -8.75 27.42
N ARG A 141 -20.53 -8.94 27.93
CA ARG A 141 -21.25 -7.97 28.74
C ARG A 141 -21.54 -8.57 30.10
N ASP A 142 -21.02 -7.97 31.16
CA ASP A 142 -21.26 -8.40 32.55
C ASP A 142 -21.01 -9.92 32.75
N GLY A 143 -20.00 -10.46 32.07
CA GLY A 143 -19.64 -11.89 32.10
C GLY A 143 -20.40 -12.80 31.11
N THR A 144 -21.32 -12.26 30.31
CA THR A 144 -22.08 -13.02 29.30
C THR A 144 -21.56 -12.73 27.90
N ALA A 145 -21.24 -13.78 27.14
CA ALA A 145 -20.84 -13.64 25.74
C ALA A 145 -22.00 -13.15 24.86
N VAL A 146 -21.71 -12.21 23.96
CA VAL A 146 -22.69 -11.57 23.07
C VAL A 146 -22.13 -11.45 21.66
N THR A 147 -23.01 -11.25 20.69
CA THR A 147 -22.65 -11.16 19.27
C THR A 147 -22.41 -9.72 18.82
N ALA A 148 -21.80 -9.54 17.65
CA ALA A 148 -21.54 -8.22 17.08
C ALA A 148 -22.82 -7.37 16.89
N GLY A 149 -23.96 -8.00 16.59
CA GLY A 149 -25.24 -7.32 16.40
C GLY A 149 -25.84 -6.75 17.69
N GLU A 150 -25.34 -7.18 18.85
CA GLU A 150 -25.80 -6.73 20.17
C GLU A 150 -24.95 -5.56 20.71
N LEU A 151 -23.83 -5.23 20.05
CA LEU A 151 -22.97 -4.13 20.45
C LEU A 151 -23.69 -2.79 20.28
N PRO A 152 -23.90 -2.01 21.36
CA PRO A 152 -24.58 -0.74 21.26
C PRO A 152 -23.68 0.31 20.58
N ALA A 153 -24.29 1.33 19.95
CA ALA A 153 -23.57 2.36 19.20
C ALA A 153 -22.42 3.04 19.97
N PRO A 154 -22.50 3.33 21.28
CA PRO A 154 -21.37 3.86 22.04
C PRO A 154 -20.15 2.93 22.06
N VAL A 155 -20.35 1.63 22.26
CA VAL A 155 -19.26 0.63 22.25
C VAL A 155 -18.69 0.49 20.85
N GLN A 156 -19.53 0.47 19.81
CA GLN A 156 -19.06 0.46 18.42
C GLN A 156 -18.19 1.68 18.09
N ARG A 157 -18.56 2.89 18.55
CA ARG A 157 -17.72 4.08 18.38
C ARG A 157 -16.37 3.94 19.08
N ARG A 158 -16.37 3.40 20.30
CA ARG A 158 -15.13 3.19 21.06
C ARG A 158 -14.20 2.18 20.39
N ILE A 159 -14.76 1.15 19.74
CA ILE A 159 -13.99 0.22 18.89
C ILE A 159 -13.36 0.97 17.72
N VAL A 160 -14.13 1.78 16.99
CA VAL A 160 -13.61 2.56 15.85
C VAL A 160 -12.46 3.47 16.28
N GLU A 161 -12.63 4.25 17.35
CA GLU A 161 -11.56 5.11 17.89
C GLU A 161 -10.30 4.32 18.29
N ALA A 162 -10.48 3.13 18.88
CA ALA A 162 -9.36 2.28 19.25
C ALA A 162 -8.64 1.72 18.02
N VAL A 163 -9.38 1.28 17.00
CA VAL A 163 -8.83 0.78 15.74
C VAL A 163 -8.08 1.89 15.00
N GLU A 164 -8.65 3.09 14.86
CA GLU A 164 -7.99 4.25 14.24
C GLU A 164 -6.68 4.62 14.94
N ALA A 165 -6.66 4.54 16.29
CA ALA A 165 -5.45 4.83 17.07
C ALA A 165 -4.38 3.72 16.97
N ALA A 166 -4.79 2.47 16.76
CA ALA A 166 -3.90 1.31 16.65
C ALA A 166 -3.36 1.09 15.23
N ASP A 167 -4.14 1.47 14.20
CA ASP A 167 -3.81 1.33 12.78
C ASP A 167 -3.93 2.67 12.02
N PRO A 168 -3.09 3.67 12.33
CA PRO A 168 -3.15 4.98 11.69
C PRO A 168 -2.88 4.91 10.18
N GLY A 169 -2.20 3.85 9.71
CA GLY A 169 -1.95 3.60 8.30
C GLY A 169 -3.17 3.15 7.51
N ALA A 170 -4.28 2.76 8.15
CA ALA A 170 -5.46 2.27 7.43
C ALA A 170 -6.25 3.37 6.68
N ASP A 171 -6.13 4.64 7.11
CA ASP A 171 -6.77 5.81 6.49
C ASP A 171 -5.72 6.91 6.27
N LEU A 172 -4.86 6.72 5.25
CA LEU A 172 -3.85 7.71 4.89
C LEU A 172 -4.49 8.87 4.09
N ALA A 173 -4.63 10.01 4.75
CA ALA A 173 -5.04 11.26 4.13
C ALA A 173 -3.99 12.36 4.26
N LEU A 174 -3.71 13.02 3.14
CA LEU A 174 -2.86 14.20 3.05
C LEU A 174 -3.72 15.45 3.17
N ASN A 175 -3.25 16.45 3.91
CA ASN A 175 -3.85 17.78 3.97
C ASN A 175 -2.88 18.79 3.38
N VAL A 176 -3.16 19.26 2.16
CA VAL A 176 -2.24 20.09 1.38
C VAL A 176 -2.86 21.48 1.17
N ALA A 177 -2.12 22.52 1.53
CA ALA A 177 -2.54 23.90 1.26
C ALA A 177 -2.26 24.26 -0.20
N CYS A 178 -3.28 24.77 -0.90
CA CYS A 178 -3.12 25.22 -2.28
C CYS A 178 -2.30 26.51 -2.36
N PRO A 179 -1.22 26.54 -3.17
CA PRO A 179 -0.40 27.74 -3.31
C PRO A 179 -1.16 28.91 -3.94
N GLU A 180 -2.15 28.63 -4.80
CA GLU A 180 -2.91 29.67 -5.51
C GLU A 180 -4.01 30.30 -4.65
N CYS A 181 -4.83 29.49 -3.98
CA CYS A 181 -6.00 30.00 -3.24
C CYS A 181 -5.88 29.92 -1.72
N GLY A 182 -4.82 29.29 -1.20
CA GLY A 182 -4.58 29.11 0.24
C GLY A 182 -5.50 28.10 0.94
N GLN A 183 -6.49 27.53 0.24
CA GLN A 183 -7.41 26.54 0.83
C GLN A 183 -6.74 25.17 0.96
N ALA A 184 -7.07 24.46 2.04
CA ALA A 184 -6.59 23.10 2.25
C ALA A 184 -7.44 22.09 1.45
N THR A 185 -6.77 21.17 0.77
CA THR A 185 -7.38 20.00 0.12
C THR A 185 -6.99 18.76 0.89
N ARG A 186 -7.99 17.97 1.33
CA ARG A 186 -7.79 16.62 1.85
C ARG A 186 -7.77 15.65 0.67
N ALA A 187 -6.73 14.83 0.54
CA ALA A 187 -6.60 13.84 -0.52
C ALA A 187 -6.16 12.49 0.05
N GLU A 188 -6.75 11.41 -0.43
CA GLU A 188 -6.33 10.05 -0.11
C GLU A 188 -5.14 9.67 -0.99
N LEU A 189 -4.10 9.08 -0.39
CA LEU A 189 -2.95 8.56 -1.12
C LEU A 189 -3.02 7.03 -1.15
N ASP A 190 -3.37 6.48 -2.32
CA ASP A 190 -3.28 5.04 -2.58
C ASP A 190 -1.84 4.69 -3.00
N ILE A 191 -1.03 4.23 -2.05
CA ILE A 191 0.36 3.85 -2.30
C ILE A 191 0.47 2.67 -3.28
N ALA A 192 -0.50 1.76 -3.31
CA ALA A 192 -0.45 0.61 -4.23
C ALA A 192 -0.60 1.08 -5.68
N THR A 193 -1.54 1.99 -5.94
CA THR A 193 -1.73 2.60 -7.27
C THR A 193 -0.54 3.46 -7.67
N TYR A 194 -0.01 4.25 -6.74
CA TYR A 194 1.18 5.07 -6.98
C TYR A 194 2.40 4.21 -7.34
N LEU A 195 2.73 3.24 -6.49
CA LEU A 195 3.86 2.34 -6.68
C LEU A 195 3.71 1.51 -7.96
N TRP A 196 2.51 1.05 -8.28
CA TRP A 196 2.25 0.35 -9.55
C TRP A 196 2.57 1.24 -10.76
N THR A 197 2.22 2.52 -10.70
CA THR A 197 2.50 3.47 -11.79
C THR A 197 4.00 3.69 -11.97
N GLU A 198 4.76 3.85 -10.88
CA GLU A 198 6.22 3.93 -10.94
C GLU A 198 6.84 2.64 -11.48
N LEU A 199 6.34 1.48 -11.03
CA LEU A 199 6.80 0.18 -11.50
C LEU A 199 6.53 -0.04 -12.99
N ASP A 200 5.37 0.38 -13.50
CA ASP A 200 5.03 0.28 -14.92
C ASP A 200 5.93 1.14 -15.79
N ALA A 201 6.20 2.38 -15.37
CA ALA A 201 7.12 3.27 -16.07
C ALA A 201 8.54 2.67 -16.10
N TRP A 202 9.04 2.24 -14.94
CA TRP A 202 10.34 1.60 -14.82
C TRP A 202 10.46 0.35 -15.70
N ALA A 203 9.45 -0.51 -15.74
CA ALA A 203 9.48 -1.75 -16.52
C ALA A 203 9.58 -1.46 -18.02
N ARG A 204 8.81 -0.49 -18.52
CA ARG A 204 8.87 -0.08 -19.94
C ARG A 204 10.24 0.48 -20.32
N ASP A 205 10.83 1.30 -19.45
CA ASP A 205 12.18 1.85 -19.67
C ASP A 205 13.22 0.73 -19.72
N VAL A 206 13.16 -0.24 -18.80
CA VAL A 206 14.09 -1.38 -18.80
C VAL A 206 13.92 -2.27 -20.03
N LEU A 207 12.68 -2.50 -20.49
CA LEU A 207 12.45 -3.26 -21.72
C LEU A 207 13.00 -2.54 -22.96
N LEU A 208 12.91 -1.20 -22.99
CA LEU A 208 13.53 -0.40 -24.04
C LEU A 208 15.07 -0.47 -23.97
N ASP A 209 15.65 -0.37 -22.77
CA ASP A 209 17.10 -0.54 -22.55
C ASP A 209 17.58 -1.89 -23.10
N VAL A 210 16.85 -2.97 -22.78
CA VAL A 210 17.15 -4.34 -23.25
C VAL A 210 17.08 -4.40 -24.76
N HIS A 211 16.03 -3.85 -25.38
CA HIS A 211 15.87 -3.84 -26.82
C HIS A 211 17.05 -3.14 -27.53
N LEU A 212 17.45 -1.95 -27.04
CA LEU A 212 18.53 -1.16 -27.62
C LEU A 212 19.89 -1.86 -27.49
N LEU A 213 20.20 -2.40 -26.31
CA LEU A 213 21.47 -3.09 -26.07
C LEU A 213 21.57 -4.42 -26.81
N ALA A 214 20.48 -5.19 -26.86
CA ALA A 214 20.44 -6.43 -27.62
C ALA A 214 20.65 -6.16 -29.12
N THR A 215 20.06 -5.09 -29.65
CA THR A 215 20.22 -4.72 -31.07
C THR A 215 21.64 -4.23 -31.39
N ALA A 216 22.26 -3.46 -30.50
CA ALA A 216 23.59 -2.90 -30.72
C ALA A 216 24.73 -3.92 -30.50
N TYR A 217 24.60 -4.79 -29.50
CA TYR A 217 25.70 -5.67 -29.06
C TYR A 217 25.44 -7.16 -29.28
N GLY A 218 24.20 -7.56 -29.60
CA GLY A 218 23.81 -8.97 -29.77
C GLY A 218 23.72 -9.77 -28.46
N TRP A 219 23.71 -9.10 -27.31
CA TRP A 219 23.56 -9.74 -26.00
C TRP A 219 22.13 -10.21 -25.76
N SER A 220 21.99 -11.29 -24.99
CA SER A 220 20.68 -11.79 -24.56
C SER A 220 20.09 -10.96 -23.41
N GLU A 221 18.77 -11.02 -23.23
CA GLU A 221 18.08 -10.33 -22.13
C GLU A 221 18.66 -10.68 -20.74
N PRO A 222 18.93 -11.96 -20.38
CA PRO A 222 19.52 -12.28 -19.09
C PRO A 222 20.92 -11.67 -18.88
N GLU A 223 21.75 -11.60 -19.93
CA GLU A 223 23.07 -10.97 -19.87
C GLU A 223 22.94 -9.46 -19.63
N ILE A 224 21.97 -8.80 -20.27
CA ILE A 224 21.71 -7.37 -20.12
C ILE A 224 21.14 -7.06 -18.73
N LEU A 225 20.18 -7.86 -18.24
CA LEU A 225 19.57 -7.68 -16.91
C LEU A 225 20.55 -7.99 -15.77
N ALA A 226 21.59 -8.78 -16.02
CA ALA A 226 22.68 -9.02 -15.07
C ALA A 226 23.65 -7.83 -14.95
N LEU A 227 23.61 -6.86 -15.88
CA LEU A 227 24.38 -5.63 -15.74
C LEU A 227 23.81 -4.76 -14.61
N SER A 228 24.69 -4.07 -13.90
CA SER A 228 24.23 -3.03 -12.98
C SER A 228 23.55 -1.88 -13.74
N PRO A 229 22.59 -1.16 -13.14
CA PRO A 229 21.93 -0.02 -13.78
C PRO A 229 22.93 1.01 -14.33
N THR A 230 24.02 1.28 -13.60
CA THR A 230 25.08 2.20 -14.03
C THR A 230 25.79 1.73 -15.30
N ARG A 231 26.15 0.44 -15.39
CA ARG A 231 26.83 -0.09 -16.58
C ARG A 231 25.88 -0.12 -17.78
N ARG A 232 24.63 -0.52 -17.56
CA ARG A 232 23.60 -0.55 -18.62
C ARG A 232 23.42 0.83 -19.24
N ARG A 233 23.29 1.87 -18.42
CA ARG A 233 23.20 3.26 -18.87
C ARG A 233 24.42 3.72 -19.66
N TYR A 234 25.63 3.41 -19.19
CA TYR A 234 26.86 3.80 -19.91
C TYR A 234 26.93 3.17 -21.32
N TYR A 235 26.53 1.90 -21.47
CA TYR A 235 26.47 1.27 -22.79
C TYR A 235 25.40 1.91 -23.69
N LEU A 236 24.24 2.28 -23.14
CA LEU A 236 23.20 2.99 -23.89
C LEU A 236 23.66 4.36 -24.39
N GLU A 237 24.42 5.10 -23.57
CA GLU A 237 25.03 6.37 -23.97
C GLU A 237 26.00 6.16 -25.16
N LEU A 238 26.83 5.11 -25.12
CA LEU A 238 27.71 4.76 -26.24
C LEU A 238 26.95 4.35 -27.52
N CYS A 239 25.75 3.77 -27.40
CA CYS A 239 24.91 3.47 -28.56
C CYS A 239 24.37 4.74 -29.24
N ALA A 240 24.18 5.84 -28.48
CA ALA A 240 23.63 7.09 -29.01
C ALA A 240 24.67 7.95 -29.77
N ASP A 241 25.97 7.69 -29.54
CA ASP A 241 27.09 8.41 -30.17
C ASP A 241 27.60 7.77 -31.48
N VAL A 242 26.88 6.76 -32.01
CA VAL A 242 27.20 6.02 -33.26
C VAL A 242 26.18 6.33 -34.34
#